data_AF-A0A9D5SWF0-F1
#
_entry.id   AF-A0A9D5SWF0-F1
#
_cell.length_a   1.000
_cell.length_b   1.000
_cell.length_c   1.000
_cell.angle_alpha   90.00
_cell.angle_beta   90.00
_cell.angle_gamma   90.00
#
_symmetry.space_group_name_H-M   'P 1'
#
loop_
_entity.id
_entity.type
_entity.pdbx_description
1 polymer ?
#
loop_
_entity_poly.entity_id
_entity_poly.type
_entity_poly.pdbx_seq_one_letter_code
_entity_poly.pdbx_strand_id
1 'polypeptide(L)'
;MEHFPKQTGSANQPTQRIYDNAASLAHLPSREQMERDLDSAIANILSQQGQDAQNVVPPPPAPVASPVAAPVNTPSPSAPAAQPAAEVRSAGITVGERILLCVAAAAMLLCGYLISSQNMIFSKESTGGQNCSMEFDSEMSVMVSGAVSDIADLPRVYVLPYADEPAPKPDKEAFTTTKYTPIGFDKPITVQHYEDETITVNCWREQYLGATINMSEVYIAHPTQFRRAFAGGSYESKVRYTPVAIAKNVNAVIAMSADYCQYRKEGVVIHHRKLLRNNASRKLDVLLYDVDGNLHTVKDVELESSGILEKYDILYAFTFGPALVEEGKACDRKHLQNYSMGEVTSVEPRAAIGQIGERHYILCTVDGRTQRINFTQEEMDKILAEITDPVLYEQKLEEFEHPGFQPSGLTIVQLANFMESKGCSTAYAMDGGQTATMIFNDKQYNTPAYGGQRTVSDILYFSTALPEE
;
A
#
# COMPACT_ATOMS: atom_id res chain seq x y z
N MET A 1 8.03 -48.35 62.83
CA MET A 1 8.64 -48.87 61.58
C MET A 1 8.00 -48.10 60.44
N GLU A 2 8.65 -47.36 59.55
CA GLU A 2 10.06 -47.06 59.28
C GLU A 2 10.10 -45.79 58.39
N HIS A 3 11.17 -45.01 58.59
CA HIS A 3 11.89 -44.05 57.74
C HIS A 3 11.25 -43.00 56.78
N PHE A 4 11.49 -41.72 57.16
CA PHE A 4 11.73 -40.49 56.36
C PHE A 4 12.95 -40.61 55.39
N PRO A 5 13.21 -39.74 54.34
CA PRO A 5 13.32 -38.26 54.48
C PRO A 5 13.05 -37.29 53.27
N LYS A 6 12.81 -36.00 53.65
CA LYS A 6 13.21 -34.64 53.11
C LYS A 6 13.27 -34.37 51.59
N GLN A 7 12.72 -33.27 51.06
CA GLN A 7 13.27 -31.89 51.07
C GLN A 7 12.20 -30.84 50.62
N THR A 8 11.86 -29.83 51.43
CA THR A 8 12.24 -28.38 51.39
C THR A 8 11.83 -27.56 50.15
N GLY A 9 10.95 -26.57 50.35
CA GLY A 9 10.68 -25.49 49.38
C GLY A 9 9.59 -24.52 49.86
N SER A 10 10.03 -23.41 50.44
CA SER A 10 9.26 -22.31 51.05
C SER A 10 8.14 -21.76 50.16
N ALA A 11 6.95 -21.58 50.75
CA ALA A 11 5.98 -20.60 50.30
C ALA A 11 6.61 -19.19 50.33
N ASN A 12 6.49 -18.43 49.25
CA ASN A 12 6.69 -16.99 49.26
C ASN A 12 5.78 -16.35 48.20
N GLN A 13 4.92 -15.46 48.68
CA GLN A 13 3.98 -14.62 47.92
C GLN A 13 4.74 -13.60 47.06
N PRO A 14 4.20 -13.21 45.89
CA PRO A 14 4.51 -11.92 45.29
C PRO A 14 3.25 -11.04 45.19
N THR A 15 2.67 -10.67 46.34
CA THR A 15 1.67 -9.57 46.44
C THR A 15 2.19 -8.35 47.20
N GLN A 16 3.48 -8.33 47.56
CA GLN A 16 4.09 -7.23 48.34
C GLN A 16 5.18 -6.44 47.58
N ARG A 17 5.25 -6.53 46.24
CA ARG A 17 6.13 -5.67 45.41
C ARG A 17 5.40 -4.60 44.59
N ILE A 18 4.06 -4.62 44.62
CA ILE A 18 3.23 -3.64 43.90
C ILE A 18 2.82 -2.46 44.79
N TYR A 19 2.94 -2.59 46.13
CA TYR A 19 2.59 -1.51 47.07
C TYR A 19 3.78 -0.71 47.60
N ASP A 20 5.03 -1.13 47.36
CA ASP A 20 6.23 -0.41 47.85
C ASP A 20 6.71 0.70 46.89
N ASN A 21 6.13 0.81 45.69
CA ASN A 21 6.40 1.92 44.76
C ASN A 21 5.43 3.12 44.91
N ALA A 22 4.49 3.06 45.86
CA ALA A 22 3.59 4.18 46.15
C ALA A 22 4.24 5.28 47.04
N ALA A 23 5.41 5.02 47.61
CA ALA A 23 6.13 5.97 48.47
C ALA A 23 7.16 6.85 47.72
N SER A 24 7.47 6.57 46.45
CA SER A 24 8.34 7.43 45.62
C SER A 24 7.56 8.39 44.71
N LEU A 25 6.23 8.39 44.76
CA LEU A 25 5.35 9.27 43.98
C LEU A 25 5.03 10.60 44.69
N ALA A 26 5.59 10.85 45.88
CA ALA A 26 5.32 12.04 46.69
C ALA A 26 6.06 13.33 46.23
N HIS A 27 6.83 13.28 45.13
CA HIS A 27 7.57 14.43 44.60
C HIS A 27 7.32 14.72 43.12
N LEU A 28 6.24 14.17 42.53
CA LEU A 28 5.83 14.63 41.21
C LEU A 28 5.21 16.03 41.33
N PRO A 29 5.72 17.03 40.58
CA PRO A 29 5.15 18.37 40.56
C PRO A 29 3.67 18.28 40.17
N SER A 30 2.82 19.13 40.78
CA SER A 30 1.41 19.18 40.41
C SER A 30 1.28 19.50 38.92
N ARG A 31 0.16 19.12 38.30
CA ARG A 31 -0.12 19.42 36.89
C ARG A 31 0.06 20.91 36.56
N GLU A 32 -0.36 21.79 37.46
CA GLU A 32 -0.17 23.24 37.35
C GLU A 32 1.29 23.70 37.47
N GLN A 33 2.15 22.93 38.14
CA GLN A 33 3.58 23.20 38.22
C GLN A 33 4.27 22.74 36.92
N MET A 34 3.90 21.57 36.38
CA MET A 34 4.40 21.09 35.08
C MET A 34 3.98 22.01 33.92
N GLU A 35 2.76 22.53 33.92
CA GLU A 35 2.29 23.49 32.92
C GLU A 35 3.08 24.81 33.00
N ARG A 36 3.40 25.31 34.21
CA ARG A 36 4.25 26.50 34.40
C ARG A 36 5.71 26.31 33.99
N ASP A 37 6.26 25.12 34.23
CA ASP A 37 7.63 24.78 33.82
C ASP A 37 7.72 24.66 32.29
N LEU A 38 6.68 24.12 31.64
CA LEU A 38 6.58 24.06 30.19
C LEU A 38 6.46 25.45 29.56
N ASP A 39 5.62 26.33 30.11
CA ASP A 39 5.49 27.71 29.63
C ASP A 39 6.79 28.50 29.80
N SER A 40 7.52 28.28 30.90
CA SER A 40 8.84 28.89 31.14
C SER A 40 9.91 28.37 30.18
N ALA A 41 9.88 27.07 29.84
CA ALA A 41 10.77 26.48 28.86
C ALA A 41 10.52 27.03 27.45
N ILE A 42 9.25 27.18 27.05
CA ILE A 42 8.85 27.76 25.78
C ILE A 42 9.30 29.23 25.69
N ALA A 43 9.11 30.02 26.76
CA ALA A 43 9.58 31.41 26.81
C ALA A 43 11.11 31.54 26.69
N ASN A 44 11.86 30.62 27.30
CA ASN A 44 13.33 30.59 27.19
C ASN A 44 13.80 30.22 25.78
N ILE A 45 13.13 29.28 25.10
CA ILE A 45 13.45 28.92 23.71
C ILE A 45 13.15 30.09 22.76
N LEU A 46 12.02 30.77 22.94
CA LEU A 46 11.65 31.92 22.11
C LEU A 46 12.56 33.13 22.32
N SER A 47 13.07 33.34 23.55
CA SER A 47 14.04 34.40 23.82
C SER A 47 15.45 34.09 23.29
N GLN A 48 15.86 32.82 23.24
CA GLN A 48 17.11 32.41 22.58
C GLN A 48 17.03 32.57 21.05
N GLN A 49 15.91 32.19 20.43
CA GLN A 49 15.71 32.39 18.99
C GLN A 49 15.62 33.87 18.57
N GLY A 50 15.25 34.76 19.49
CA GLY A 50 15.29 36.22 19.28
C GLY A 50 16.69 36.84 19.32
N GLN A 51 17.66 36.20 19.98
CA GLN A 51 19.04 36.70 20.07
C GLN A 51 19.92 36.28 18.89
N ASP A 52 19.68 35.09 18.31
CA ASP A 52 20.44 34.62 17.13
C ASP A 52 20.07 35.37 15.83
N ALA A 53 18.89 36.03 15.79
CA ALA A 53 18.44 36.81 14.64
C ALA A 53 19.08 38.22 14.53
N GLN A 54 19.82 38.69 15.54
CA GLN A 54 20.44 40.03 15.53
C GLN A 54 21.93 40.05 15.10
N ASN A 55 22.55 38.90 14.81
CA ASN A 55 23.98 38.81 14.47
C ASN A 55 24.31 38.25 13.08
N VAL A 56 23.35 38.19 12.16
CA VAL A 56 23.62 37.74 10.77
C VAL A 56 23.79 38.94 9.84
N VAL A 57 25.05 39.22 9.46
CA VAL A 57 25.39 40.18 8.41
C VAL A 57 25.03 39.57 7.04
N PRO A 58 24.24 40.25 6.19
CA PRO A 58 23.86 39.71 4.87
C PRO A 58 25.04 39.78 3.88
N PRO A 59 25.15 38.82 2.94
CA PRO A 59 26.20 38.83 1.92
C PRO A 59 25.96 39.94 0.87
N PRO A 60 27.02 40.46 0.23
CA PRO A 60 26.90 41.57 -0.72
C PRO A 60 26.19 41.15 -2.02
N PRO A 61 25.46 42.07 -2.68
CA PRO A 61 24.69 41.77 -3.88
C PRO A 61 25.60 41.58 -5.11
N ALA A 62 25.24 40.61 -5.96
CA ALA A 62 25.87 40.34 -7.24
C ALA A 62 25.61 41.46 -8.27
N PRO A 63 26.53 41.73 -9.21
CA PRO A 63 26.43 42.85 -10.13
C PRO A 63 25.36 42.63 -11.23
N VAL A 64 24.59 43.69 -11.47
CA VAL A 64 23.52 43.79 -12.46
C VAL A 64 24.11 44.06 -13.85
N ALA A 65 23.79 43.21 -14.84
CA ALA A 65 24.09 43.48 -16.25
C ALA A 65 22.92 44.24 -16.91
N SER A 66 23.24 45.32 -17.63
CA SER A 66 22.31 46.19 -18.35
C SER A 66 21.74 45.53 -19.64
N PRO A 67 20.56 45.96 -20.13
CA PRO A 67 19.90 45.32 -21.26
C PRO A 67 20.43 45.82 -22.60
N VAL A 68 20.61 44.90 -23.56
CA VAL A 68 20.94 45.21 -24.96
C VAL A 68 19.64 45.22 -25.78
N ALA A 69 19.53 46.24 -26.64
CA ALA A 69 18.37 46.61 -27.44
C ALA A 69 18.00 45.59 -28.54
N ALA A 70 16.69 45.52 -28.83
CA ALA A 70 16.11 44.76 -29.94
C ALA A 70 16.23 45.49 -31.29
N PRO A 71 16.30 44.77 -32.43
CA PRO A 71 15.97 45.34 -33.73
C PRO A 71 14.72 44.70 -34.38
N VAL A 72 13.76 45.59 -34.65
CA VAL A 72 12.86 45.78 -35.82
C VAL A 72 12.62 44.62 -36.81
N ASN A 73 11.33 44.37 -37.09
CA ASN A 73 10.72 43.51 -38.12
C ASN A 73 10.74 44.10 -39.55
N THR A 74 10.93 43.25 -40.57
CA THR A 74 10.30 43.30 -41.93
C THR A 74 10.29 41.89 -42.59
N PRO A 75 9.43 41.61 -43.62
CA PRO A 75 8.76 40.30 -43.78
C PRO A 75 9.19 39.37 -44.94
N SER A 76 9.01 38.04 -44.72
CA SER A 76 8.71 36.87 -45.62
C SER A 76 9.57 36.57 -46.87
N PRO A 77 9.79 35.28 -47.29
CA PRO A 77 8.71 34.34 -47.64
C PRO A 77 8.91 32.84 -47.29
N SER A 78 7.77 32.14 -47.17
CA SER A 78 7.49 30.70 -47.47
C SER A 78 8.38 29.58 -46.88
N ALA A 79 7.72 28.76 -46.05
CA ALA A 79 8.21 27.55 -45.40
C ALA A 79 8.51 26.36 -46.34
N PRO A 80 9.38 25.44 -45.91
CA PRO A 80 9.18 24.00 -46.08
C PRO A 80 9.00 23.28 -44.73
N ALA A 81 8.32 22.14 -44.80
CA ALA A 81 7.78 21.35 -43.71
C ALA A 81 8.77 20.92 -42.61
N ALA A 82 8.27 20.90 -41.37
CA ALA A 82 8.95 20.40 -40.19
C ALA A 82 9.14 18.87 -40.23
N GLN A 83 10.36 18.41 -39.92
CA GLN A 83 10.65 17.04 -39.51
C GLN A 83 10.63 16.96 -37.97
N PRO A 84 10.17 15.84 -37.38
CA PRO A 84 9.95 15.73 -35.94
C PRO A 84 11.24 15.56 -35.14
N ALA A 85 11.16 16.02 -33.89
CA ALA A 85 12.21 16.03 -32.87
C ALA A 85 12.71 14.63 -32.49
N ALA A 86 13.99 14.58 -32.12
CA ALA A 86 14.72 13.39 -31.72
C ALA A 86 14.20 12.81 -30.38
N GLU A 87 13.93 11.50 -30.38
CA GLU A 87 13.67 10.67 -29.21
C GLU A 87 14.90 10.56 -28.32
N VAL A 88 14.74 10.81 -27.02
CA VAL A 88 15.67 10.36 -25.98
C VAL A 88 15.33 8.91 -25.66
N ARG A 89 16.14 7.97 -26.16
CA ARG A 89 15.99 6.53 -25.92
C ARG A 89 16.61 6.15 -24.57
N SER A 90 15.82 5.54 -23.70
CA SER A 90 16.33 4.69 -22.63
C SER A 90 16.98 3.46 -23.26
N ALA A 91 18.16 3.07 -22.75
CA ALA A 91 18.92 1.94 -23.25
C ALA A 91 18.25 0.61 -22.87
N GLY A 92 17.21 0.22 -23.61
CA GLY A 92 16.66 -1.14 -23.61
C GLY A 92 17.13 -1.89 -24.85
N ILE A 93 17.62 -3.12 -24.67
CA ILE A 93 18.03 -4.00 -25.76
C ILE A 93 16.82 -4.22 -26.68
N THR A 94 16.94 -3.81 -27.93
CA THR A 94 15.87 -3.89 -28.92
C THR A 94 15.55 -5.35 -29.27
N VAL A 95 14.33 -5.63 -29.74
CA VAL A 95 13.94 -6.99 -30.17
C VAL A 95 14.90 -7.55 -31.24
N GLY A 96 15.44 -6.67 -32.11
CA GLY A 96 16.46 -7.05 -33.09
C GLY A 96 17.79 -7.51 -32.47
N GLU A 97 18.24 -6.87 -31.40
CA GLU A 97 19.45 -7.26 -30.67
C GLU A 97 19.24 -8.54 -29.87
N ARG A 98 18.03 -8.79 -29.33
CA ARG A 98 17.68 -10.07 -28.68
C ARG A 98 17.68 -11.23 -29.68
N ILE A 99 17.12 -11.02 -30.88
CA ILE A 99 17.17 -12.03 -31.95
C ILE A 99 18.61 -12.31 -32.36
N LEU A 100 19.45 -11.28 -32.46
CA LEU A 100 20.87 -11.43 -32.80
C LEU A 100 21.64 -12.22 -31.72
N LEU A 101 21.35 -11.99 -30.44
CA LEU A 101 21.89 -12.75 -29.31
C LEU A 101 21.45 -14.22 -29.34
N CYS A 102 20.17 -14.49 -29.62
CA CYS A 102 19.67 -15.86 -29.76
C CYS A 102 20.29 -16.60 -30.96
N VAL A 103 20.46 -15.91 -32.09
CA VAL A 103 21.14 -16.47 -33.27
C VAL A 103 22.62 -16.73 -32.99
N ALA A 104 23.30 -15.83 -32.26
CA ALA A 104 24.69 -16.04 -31.84
C ALA A 104 24.83 -17.22 -30.88
N ALA A 105 23.93 -17.37 -29.92
CA ALA A 105 23.90 -18.50 -28.99
C ALA A 105 23.62 -19.83 -29.72
N ALA A 106 22.66 -19.85 -30.64
CA ALA A 106 22.38 -21.01 -31.49
C ALA A 106 23.56 -21.36 -32.39
N ALA A 107 24.26 -20.37 -32.94
CA ALA A 107 25.49 -20.58 -33.72
C ALA A 107 26.63 -21.13 -32.87
N MET A 108 26.79 -20.69 -31.62
CA MET A 108 27.79 -21.24 -30.70
C MET A 108 27.48 -22.68 -30.30
N LEU A 109 26.21 -23.03 -30.09
CA LEU A 109 25.78 -24.41 -29.87
C LEU A 109 26.00 -25.29 -31.12
N LEU A 110 25.72 -24.77 -32.31
CA LEU A 110 25.98 -25.45 -33.57
C LEU A 110 27.49 -25.67 -33.81
N CYS A 111 28.32 -24.67 -33.48
CA CYS A 111 29.78 -24.78 -33.52
C CYS A 111 30.29 -25.83 -32.53
N GLY A 112 29.75 -25.87 -31.30
CA GLY A 112 30.06 -26.90 -30.31
C GLY A 112 29.72 -28.32 -30.81
N TYR A 113 28.57 -28.48 -31.47
CA TYR A 113 28.16 -29.75 -32.08
C TYR A 113 29.02 -30.16 -33.30
N LEU A 114 29.47 -29.18 -34.09
CA LEU A 114 30.37 -29.44 -35.22
C LEU A 114 31.79 -29.81 -34.76
N ILE A 115 32.26 -29.24 -33.64
CA ILE A 115 33.56 -29.58 -33.05
C ILE A 115 33.49 -30.98 -32.40
N SER A 116 32.39 -31.33 -31.72
CA SER A 116 32.22 -32.67 -31.13
C SER A 116 32.07 -33.77 -32.18
N SER A 117 31.45 -33.48 -33.32
CA SER A 117 31.33 -34.42 -34.44
C SER A 117 32.63 -34.62 -35.23
N GLN A 118 33.55 -33.65 -35.25
CA GLN A 118 34.90 -33.83 -35.83
C GLN A 118 35.81 -34.70 -34.96
N ASN A 119 35.65 -34.70 -33.63
CA ASN A 119 36.38 -35.59 -32.73
C ASN A 119 36.00 -37.08 -32.91
N MET A 120 34.84 -37.39 -33.51
CA MET A 120 34.46 -38.77 -33.83
C MET A 120 35.15 -39.32 -35.10
N ILE A 121 35.75 -38.47 -35.94
CA ILE A 121 36.37 -38.87 -37.22
C ILE A 121 37.89 -39.09 -37.09
N PHE A 122 38.54 -38.58 -36.04
CA PHE A 122 40.00 -38.62 -35.86
C PHE A 122 40.53 -39.57 -34.75
N SER A 123 39.74 -40.55 -34.30
CA SER A 123 40.20 -41.58 -33.36
C SER A 123 40.62 -42.88 -34.04
N LYS A 124 41.49 -42.80 -35.06
CA LYS A 124 42.20 -43.98 -35.57
C LYS A 124 43.53 -43.60 -36.20
N GLU A 125 44.52 -43.29 -35.35
CA GLU A 125 45.92 -43.74 -35.43
C GLU A 125 46.83 -42.85 -34.55
N SER A 126 47.89 -43.48 -34.03
CA SER A 126 49.03 -42.91 -33.32
C SER A 126 48.91 -42.70 -31.80
N THR A 127 49.53 -43.67 -31.12
CA THR A 127 50.04 -43.70 -29.75
C THR A 127 50.79 -42.44 -29.31
N GLY A 128 50.50 -41.98 -28.08
CA GLY A 128 51.37 -41.12 -27.27
C GLY A 128 50.89 -39.67 -27.11
N GLY A 129 50.19 -39.37 -26.01
CA GLY A 129 49.84 -38.00 -25.62
C GLY A 129 48.78 -37.97 -24.52
N GLN A 130 49.09 -37.29 -23.43
CA GLN A 130 48.35 -37.23 -22.17
C GLN A 130 46.97 -36.56 -22.27
N ASN A 131 46.04 -37.04 -21.44
CA ASN A 131 44.93 -36.33 -20.79
C ASN A 131 44.55 -34.93 -21.32
N CYS A 132 43.89 -34.83 -22.48
CA CYS A 132 43.36 -33.54 -22.95
C CYS A 132 41.87 -33.57 -23.32
N SER A 133 41.20 -34.74 -23.23
CA SER A 133 39.78 -34.89 -23.57
C SER A 133 38.84 -34.85 -22.35
N MET A 134 39.31 -35.24 -21.15
CA MET A 134 38.47 -35.25 -19.93
C MET A 134 38.33 -33.86 -19.29
N GLU A 135 39.32 -32.97 -19.42
CA GLU A 135 39.24 -31.61 -18.88
C GLU A 135 38.23 -30.76 -19.67
N PHE A 136 38.20 -30.87 -21.00
CA PHE A 136 37.31 -30.08 -21.86
C PHE A 136 35.83 -30.42 -21.67
N ASP A 137 35.48 -31.70 -21.51
CA ASP A 137 34.10 -32.13 -21.22
C ASP A 137 33.66 -31.70 -19.81
N SER A 138 34.57 -31.73 -18.82
CA SER A 138 34.28 -31.28 -17.46
C SER A 138 34.08 -29.76 -17.40
N GLU A 139 34.93 -28.98 -18.05
CA GLU A 139 34.83 -27.52 -18.11
C GLU A 139 33.58 -27.08 -18.89
N MET A 140 33.24 -27.76 -19.98
CA MET A 140 32.02 -27.47 -20.73
C MET A 140 30.76 -27.84 -19.93
N SER A 141 30.78 -28.93 -19.14
CA SER A 141 29.66 -29.27 -18.26
C SER A 141 29.49 -28.28 -17.10
N VAL A 142 30.60 -27.76 -16.54
CA VAL A 142 30.61 -26.74 -15.49
C VAL A 142 30.18 -25.39 -16.07
N MET A 143 30.59 -25.04 -17.29
CA MET A 143 30.18 -23.82 -17.98
C MET A 143 28.70 -23.86 -18.37
N VAL A 144 28.18 -25.01 -18.81
CA VAL A 144 26.74 -25.18 -19.09
C VAL A 144 25.95 -25.20 -17.79
N SER A 145 26.42 -25.88 -16.75
CA SER A 145 25.77 -25.86 -15.43
C SER A 145 25.78 -24.46 -14.82
N GLY A 146 26.88 -23.71 -14.98
CA GLY A 146 27.03 -22.32 -14.55
C GLY A 146 26.13 -21.39 -15.35
N ALA A 147 26.08 -21.53 -16.67
CA ALA A 147 25.16 -20.75 -17.51
C ALA A 147 23.68 -21.09 -17.21
N VAL A 148 23.35 -22.33 -16.88
CA VAL A 148 21.99 -22.73 -16.48
C VAL A 148 21.65 -22.23 -15.07
N SER A 149 22.60 -22.20 -14.13
CA SER A 149 22.39 -21.51 -12.84
C SER A 149 22.23 -20.02 -13.03
N ASP A 150 23.02 -19.38 -13.88
CA ASP A 150 22.92 -17.94 -14.17
C ASP A 150 21.60 -17.59 -14.90
N ILE A 151 21.03 -18.51 -15.67
CA ILE A 151 19.69 -18.38 -16.26
C ILE A 151 18.59 -18.61 -15.21
N ALA A 152 18.78 -19.53 -14.26
CA ALA A 152 17.87 -19.73 -13.14
C ALA A 152 17.85 -18.53 -12.17
N ASP A 153 18.94 -17.76 -12.14
CA ASP A 153 19.12 -16.54 -11.34
C ASP A 153 18.71 -15.25 -12.09
N LEU A 154 18.13 -15.35 -13.30
CA LEU A 154 17.52 -14.18 -13.94
C LEU A 154 16.37 -13.67 -13.06
N PRO A 155 16.31 -12.36 -12.74
CA PRO A 155 15.25 -11.81 -11.92
C PRO A 155 13.91 -12.05 -12.62
N ARG A 156 13.06 -12.88 -12.00
CA ARG A 156 11.69 -13.10 -12.45
C ARG A 156 10.96 -11.75 -12.42
N VAL A 157 10.38 -11.38 -13.56
CA VAL A 157 9.62 -10.14 -13.70
C VAL A 157 8.14 -10.47 -13.52
N TYR A 158 7.56 -10.01 -12.43
CA TYR A 158 6.17 -10.30 -12.03
C TYR A 158 5.25 -9.15 -12.43
N VAL A 159 5.14 -8.90 -13.74
CA VAL A 159 4.37 -7.79 -14.31
C VAL A 159 3.00 -8.31 -14.75
N LEU A 160 1.94 -7.65 -14.31
CA LEU A 160 0.59 -7.88 -14.83
C LEU A 160 0.30 -6.91 -15.98
N PRO A 161 -0.39 -7.35 -17.04
CA PRO A 161 -0.75 -6.47 -18.13
C PRO A 161 -1.66 -5.34 -17.65
N TYR A 162 -1.51 -4.15 -18.24
CA TYR A 162 -2.41 -3.02 -18.02
C TYR A 162 -3.74 -3.21 -18.76
N ALA A 163 -4.48 -4.25 -18.38
CA ALA A 163 -5.77 -4.64 -18.95
C ALA A 163 -6.78 -4.98 -17.86
N ASP A 164 -8.06 -5.02 -18.23
CA ASP A 164 -9.18 -5.37 -17.35
C ASP A 164 -9.37 -6.89 -17.16
N GLU A 165 -8.39 -7.69 -17.59
CA GLU A 165 -8.44 -9.14 -17.40
C GLU A 165 -8.24 -9.52 -15.92
N PRO A 166 -8.97 -10.54 -15.42
CA PRO A 166 -8.76 -11.04 -14.07
C PRO A 166 -7.29 -11.38 -13.83
N ALA A 167 -6.77 -11.03 -12.65
CA ALA A 167 -5.42 -11.41 -12.26
C ALA A 167 -5.29 -12.95 -12.15
N PRO A 168 -4.07 -13.50 -12.08
CA PRO A 168 -3.89 -14.91 -11.73
C PRO A 168 -4.63 -15.25 -10.44
N LYS A 169 -5.14 -16.49 -10.37
CA LYS A 169 -5.89 -16.94 -9.18
C LYS A 169 -4.91 -17.10 -8.01
N PRO A 170 -5.17 -16.47 -6.86
CA PRO A 170 -4.35 -16.70 -5.68
C PRO A 170 -4.54 -18.13 -5.18
N ASP A 171 -3.47 -18.73 -4.68
CA ASP A 171 -3.53 -20.05 -4.07
C ASP A 171 -4.41 -20.01 -2.82
N LYS A 172 -5.40 -20.89 -2.75
CA LYS A 172 -6.33 -20.96 -1.62
C LYS A 172 -5.67 -21.49 -0.35
N GLU A 173 -4.61 -22.29 -0.48
CA GLU A 173 -3.89 -22.84 0.68
C GLU A 173 -2.95 -21.81 1.32
N ALA A 174 -2.55 -20.77 0.57
CA ALA A 174 -1.73 -19.67 1.08
C ALA A 174 -2.50 -18.70 2.01
N PHE A 175 -3.84 -18.75 2.02
CA PHE A 175 -4.64 -18.02 2.99
C PHE A 175 -4.65 -18.73 4.35
N THR A 176 -3.92 -18.18 5.30
CA THR A 176 -3.68 -18.79 6.61
C THR A 176 -3.90 -17.79 7.75
N THR A 177 -3.54 -18.19 8.96
CA THR A 177 -3.33 -17.27 10.08
C THR A 177 -1.89 -17.37 10.55
N THR A 178 -1.32 -16.25 11.00
CA THR A 178 0.07 -16.22 11.47
C THR A 178 0.25 -15.26 12.64
N LYS A 179 1.40 -15.34 13.31
CA LYS A 179 1.82 -14.35 14.30
C LYS A 179 2.53 -13.20 13.60
N TYR A 180 1.98 -12.01 13.76
CA TYR A 180 2.50 -10.79 13.15
C TYR A 180 2.44 -9.65 14.18
N THR A 181 3.36 -8.69 14.10
CA THR A 181 3.34 -7.49 14.95
C THR A 181 2.89 -6.31 14.08
N PRO A 182 1.61 -5.91 14.15
CA PRO A 182 1.13 -4.80 13.33
C PRO A 182 1.75 -3.47 13.73
N ILE A 183 1.69 -2.52 12.81
CA ILE A 183 2.20 -1.17 13.04
C ILE A 183 1.48 -0.52 14.23
N GLY A 184 2.28 -0.11 15.22
CA GLY A 184 1.80 0.48 16.47
C GLY A 184 1.52 -0.53 17.60
N PHE A 185 1.88 -1.81 17.43
CA PHE A 185 1.75 -2.84 18.46
C PHE A 185 3.12 -3.22 19.04
N ASP A 186 3.18 -3.43 20.35
CA ASP A 186 4.42 -3.87 21.04
C ASP A 186 4.67 -5.38 20.97
N LYS A 187 3.61 -6.16 20.69
CA LYS A 187 3.63 -7.62 20.73
C LYS A 187 2.90 -8.22 19.53
N PRO A 188 3.31 -9.41 19.08
CA PRO A 188 2.65 -10.09 17.98
C PRO A 188 1.25 -10.57 18.38
N ILE A 189 0.30 -10.39 17.47
CA ILE A 189 -1.07 -10.92 17.54
C ILE A 189 -1.27 -11.97 16.45
N THR A 190 -2.36 -12.73 16.55
CA THR A 190 -2.77 -13.60 15.44
C THR A 190 -3.50 -12.76 14.40
N VAL A 191 -3.03 -12.79 13.15
CA VAL A 191 -3.63 -12.08 12.02
C VAL A 191 -4.08 -13.07 10.94
N GLN A 192 -5.05 -12.67 10.12
CA GLN A 192 -5.30 -13.36 8.85
C GLN A 192 -4.23 -12.97 7.85
N HIS A 193 -3.75 -13.93 7.08
CA HIS A 193 -2.53 -13.77 6.31
C HIS A 193 -2.63 -14.42 4.93
N TYR A 194 -1.98 -13.82 3.95
CA TYR A 194 -1.73 -14.40 2.63
C TYR A 194 -0.31 -14.02 2.22
N GLU A 195 0.43 -14.97 1.66
CA GLU A 195 1.77 -14.72 1.11
C GLU A 195 2.04 -15.64 -0.09
N ASP A 196 2.60 -15.06 -1.14
CA ASP A 196 3.26 -15.76 -2.23
C ASP A 196 4.57 -15.01 -2.61
N GLU A 197 5.25 -15.43 -3.68
CA GLU A 197 6.51 -14.82 -4.14
C GLU A 197 6.40 -13.31 -4.44
N THR A 198 5.18 -12.78 -4.63
CA THR A 198 4.92 -11.44 -5.19
C THR A 198 4.10 -10.52 -4.28
N ILE A 199 3.40 -11.06 -3.29
CA ILE A 199 2.54 -10.26 -2.41
C ILE A 199 2.46 -10.87 -1.02
N THR A 200 2.50 -9.99 -0.01
CA THR A 200 2.21 -10.33 1.39
C THR A 200 1.07 -9.46 1.89
N VAL A 201 0.08 -10.08 2.54
CA VAL A 201 -1.08 -9.39 3.13
C VAL A 201 -1.28 -9.84 4.57
N ASN A 202 -1.39 -8.89 5.50
CA ASN A 202 -1.73 -9.15 6.89
C ASN A 202 -2.97 -8.34 7.27
N CYS A 203 -4.04 -9.01 7.71
CA CYS A 203 -5.28 -8.36 8.13
C CYS A 203 -5.54 -8.55 9.63
N TRP A 204 -5.79 -7.44 10.33
CA TRP A 204 -6.15 -7.43 11.75
C TRP A 204 -7.26 -6.43 12.04
N ARG A 205 -7.77 -6.47 13.27
CA ARG A 205 -8.69 -5.47 13.80
C ARG A 205 -8.08 -4.79 15.01
N GLU A 206 -8.38 -3.51 15.19
CA GLU A 206 -7.99 -2.76 16.37
C GLU A 206 -9.09 -1.77 16.78
N GLN A 207 -9.05 -1.34 18.04
CA GLN A 207 -9.98 -0.35 18.56
C GLN A 207 -9.33 1.02 18.56
N TYR A 208 -10.03 2.03 18.02
CA TYR A 208 -9.57 3.41 18.04
C TYR A 208 -10.72 4.35 18.33
N LEU A 209 -10.60 5.11 19.43
CA LEU A 209 -11.61 6.05 19.91
C LEU A 209 -13.02 5.43 20.04
N GLY A 210 -13.10 4.13 20.35
CA GLY A 210 -14.37 3.40 20.49
C GLY A 210 -14.96 2.86 19.18
N ALA A 211 -14.26 3.01 18.06
CA ALA A 211 -14.62 2.39 16.79
C ALA A 211 -13.72 1.18 16.48
N THR A 212 -14.32 0.13 15.92
CA THR A 212 -13.60 -1.01 15.35
C THR A 212 -13.00 -0.61 14.00
N ILE A 213 -11.69 -0.68 13.91
CA ILE A 213 -10.92 -0.43 12.70
C ILE A 213 -10.45 -1.76 12.13
N ASN A 214 -10.75 -2.01 10.87
CA ASN A 214 -10.31 -3.18 10.12
C ASN A 214 -9.14 -2.76 9.24
N MET A 215 -8.01 -3.40 9.45
CA MET A 215 -6.74 -3.04 8.83
C MET A 215 -6.25 -4.15 7.92
N SER A 216 -5.62 -3.77 6.82
CA SER A 216 -4.83 -4.67 6.00
C SER A 216 -3.53 -3.99 5.61
N GLU A 217 -2.41 -4.61 5.91
CA GLU A 217 -1.09 -4.20 5.43
C GLU A 217 -0.71 -5.05 4.24
N VAL A 218 -0.19 -4.42 3.19
CA VAL A 218 0.06 -5.04 1.89
C VAL A 218 1.44 -4.65 1.37
N TYR A 219 2.23 -5.66 1.01
CA TYR A 219 3.51 -5.51 0.30
C TYR A 219 3.37 -6.16 -1.07
N ILE A 220 3.80 -5.47 -2.14
CA ILE A 220 3.79 -6.02 -3.50
C ILE A 220 5.18 -5.95 -4.15
N ALA A 221 5.49 -6.93 -4.99
CA ALA A 221 6.73 -6.97 -5.76
C ALA A 221 6.71 -5.95 -6.91
N HIS A 222 5.55 -5.74 -7.55
CA HIS A 222 5.44 -4.86 -8.71
C HIS A 222 4.17 -3.97 -8.67
N PRO A 223 4.24 -2.69 -9.11
CA PRO A 223 3.11 -1.75 -9.06
C PRO A 223 1.84 -2.22 -9.79
N THR A 224 1.97 -3.06 -10.81
CA THR A 224 0.83 -3.61 -11.56
C THR A 224 -0.09 -4.50 -10.72
N GLN A 225 0.35 -4.91 -9.52
CA GLN A 225 -0.46 -5.71 -8.61
C GLN A 225 -1.53 -4.89 -7.88
N PHE A 226 -1.36 -3.56 -7.74
CA PHE A 226 -2.44 -2.65 -7.35
C PHE A 226 -3.32 -2.34 -8.56
N ARG A 227 -4.62 -2.56 -8.44
CA ARG A 227 -5.54 -2.49 -9.58
C ARG A 227 -6.89 -1.91 -9.17
N ARG A 228 -7.60 -1.38 -10.17
CA ARG A 228 -9.02 -0.98 -10.08
C ARG A 228 -9.86 -1.97 -10.88
N ALA A 229 -11.07 -2.26 -10.41
CA ALA A 229 -12.05 -3.04 -11.18
C ALA A 229 -13.43 -2.39 -11.13
N PHE A 230 -14.11 -2.36 -12.27
CA PHE A 230 -15.48 -1.86 -12.40
C PHE A 230 -16.50 -3.00 -12.33
N ALA A 231 -17.68 -2.70 -11.77
CA ALA A 231 -18.82 -3.59 -11.82
C ALA A 231 -19.26 -3.81 -13.27
N GLY A 232 -19.31 -5.07 -13.71
CA GLY A 232 -19.59 -5.41 -15.10
C GLY A 232 -18.38 -5.26 -16.05
N GLY A 233 -17.17 -5.05 -15.51
CA GLY A 233 -15.92 -5.15 -16.25
C GLY A 233 -15.50 -3.91 -17.06
N SER A 234 -16.30 -2.83 -17.06
CA SER A 234 -15.91 -1.57 -17.71
C SER A 234 -16.51 -0.36 -17.01
N TYR A 235 -15.90 0.81 -17.21
CA TYR A 235 -16.39 2.07 -16.66
C TYR A 235 -17.75 2.51 -17.24
N GLU A 236 -18.07 2.12 -18.46
CA GLU A 236 -19.34 2.42 -19.14
C GLU A 236 -20.51 1.56 -18.65
N SER A 237 -20.20 0.47 -17.94
CA SER A 237 -21.18 -0.40 -17.33
C SER A 237 -22.08 0.39 -16.36
N LYS A 238 -23.39 0.18 -16.47
CA LYS A 238 -24.39 0.80 -15.59
C LYS A 238 -24.83 -0.12 -14.45
N VAL A 239 -24.25 -1.31 -14.36
CA VAL A 239 -24.57 -2.27 -13.31
C VAL A 239 -23.78 -1.95 -12.05
N ARG A 240 -24.29 -2.42 -10.91
CA ARG A 240 -23.57 -2.37 -9.64
C ARG A 240 -23.59 -3.76 -9.04
N TYR A 241 -22.46 -4.17 -8.48
CA TYR A 241 -22.33 -5.46 -7.80
C TYR A 241 -21.84 -5.27 -6.39
N THR A 242 -22.01 -6.29 -5.55
CA THR A 242 -21.40 -6.27 -4.23
C THR A 242 -19.87 -6.28 -4.38
N PRO A 243 -19.12 -5.59 -3.51
CA PRO A 243 -17.65 -5.62 -3.54
C PRO A 243 -17.07 -7.04 -3.57
N VAL A 244 -17.67 -7.99 -2.82
CA VAL A 244 -17.27 -9.41 -2.86
C VAL A 244 -17.44 -10.04 -4.24
N ALA A 245 -18.52 -9.73 -4.97
CA ALA A 245 -18.74 -10.27 -6.30
C ALA A 245 -17.72 -9.72 -7.31
N ILE A 246 -17.37 -8.43 -7.22
CA ILE A 246 -16.34 -7.84 -8.08
C ILE A 246 -14.98 -8.45 -7.75
N ALA A 247 -14.61 -8.54 -6.48
CA ALA A 247 -13.32 -9.10 -6.02
C ALA A 247 -13.11 -10.55 -6.47
N LYS A 248 -14.16 -11.39 -6.37
CA LYS A 248 -14.14 -12.77 -6.89
C LYS A 248 -13.90 -12.84 -8.39
N ASN A 249 -14.54 -11.96 -9.15
CA ASN A 249 -14.43 -11.96 -10.61
C ASN A 249 -13.03 -11.56 -11.11
N VAL A 250 -12.29 -10.78 -10.31
CA VAL A 250 -10.94 -10.30 -10.67
C VAL A 250 -9.82 -11.04 -9.95
N ASN A 251 -10.15 -12.09 -9.19
CA ASN A 251 -9.21 -12.89 -8.40
C ASN A 251 -8.38 -12.07 -7.40
N ALA A 252 -9.03 -11.15 -6.68
CA ALA A 252 -8.34 -10.33 -5.69
C ALA A 252 -7.83 -11.17 -4.49
N VAL A 253 -6.63 -10.85 -3.99
CA VAL A 253 -6.14 -11.33 -2.70
C VAL A 253 -6.81 -10.55 -1.57
N ILE A 254 -6.76 -9.22 -1.68
CA ILE A 254 -7.39 -8.25 -0.79
C ILE A 254 -8.00 -7.13 -1.65
N ALA A 255 -9.19 -6.67 -1.28
CA ALA A 255 -9.87 -5.58 -1.97
C ALA A 255 -10.61 -4.65 -1.00
N MET A 256 -10.92 -3.44 -1.46
CA MET A 256 -11.75 -2.47 -0.76
C MET A 256 -12.65 -1.72 -1.76
N SER A 257 -13.82 -1.28 -1.31
CA SER A 257 -14.62 -0.29 -2.06
C SER A 257 -13.79 0.95 -2.42
N ALA A 258 -13.95 1.44 -3.65
CA ALA A 258 -13.21 2.60 -4.16
C ALA A 258 -13.98 3.93 -3.96
N ASP A 259 -13.92 4.82 -4.96
CA ASP A 259 -14.52 6.16 -4.93
C ASP A 259 -16.00 6.20 -5.36
N TYR A 260 -16.57 5.04 -5.70
CA TYR A 260 -17.92 4.91 -6.21
C TYR A 260 -18.18 5.82 -7.42
N CYS A 261 -17.18 5.89 -8.32
CA CYS A 261 -17.03 6.92 -9.34
C CYS A 261 -18.27 7.16 -10.21
N GLN A 262 -19.08 6.14 -10.51
CA GLN A 262 -20.24 6.27 -11.39
C GLN A 262 -21.47 6.85 -10.69
N TYR A 263 -21.46 6.99 -9.37
CA TYR A 263 -22.58 7.58 -8.62
C TYR A 263 -22.68 9.10 -8.83
N ARG A 264 -21.54 9.77 -9.06
CA ARG A 264 -21.47 11.21 -9.28
C ARG A 264 -20.92 11.51 -10.68
N LYS A 265 -21.18 12.71 -11.18
CA LYS A 265 -20.68 13.18 -12.48
C LYS A 265 -19.42 14.03 -12.37
N GLU A 266 -19.13 14.55 -11.19
CA GLU A 266 -17.96 15.38 -10.88
C GLU A 266 -16.76 14.51 -10.53
N GLY A 267 -15.56 14.99 -10.81
CA GLY A 267 -14.29 14.33 -10.54
C GLY A 267 -13.59 13.75 -11.77
N VAL A 268 -12.32 13.39 -11.58
CA VAL A 268 -11.45 12.79 -12.60
C VAL A 268 -11.44 11.28 -12.43
N VAL A 269 -11.49 10.55 -13.54
CA VAL A 269 -11.33 9.09 -13.56
C VAL A 269 -10.27 8.76 -14.58
N ILE A 270 -9.16 8.18 -14.11
CA ILE A 270 -8.11 7.60 -14.95
C ILE A 270 -8.07 6.10 -14.64
N HIS A 271 -7.95 5.30 -15.70
CA HIS A 271 -7.88 3.85 -15.61
C HIS A 271 -6.96 3.31 -16.70
N HIS A 272 -5.92 2.56 -16.31
CA HIS A 272 -4.85 2.12 -17.22
C HIS A 272 -4.33 3.27 -18.11
N ARG A 273 -4.00 4.41 -17.49
CA ARG A 273 -3.48 5.62 -18.16
C ARG A 273 -4.45 6.32 -19.11
N LYS A 274 -5.68 5.81 -19.24
CA LYS A 274 -6.72 6.40 -20.07
C LYS A 274 -7.60 7.31 -19.22
N LEU A 275 -7.75 8.56 -19.64
CA LEU A 275 -8.69 9.51 -19.06
C LEU A 275 -10.12 9.13 -19.46
N LEU A 276 -10.90 8.60 -18.52
CA LEU A 276 -12.28 8.17 -18.73
C LEU A 276 -13.31 9.25 -18.36
N ARG A 277 -12.97 10.12 -17.42
CA ARG A 277 -13.78 11.29 -17.08
C ARG A 277 -12.91 12.47 -16.72
N ASN A 278 -13.25 13.62 -17.31
CA ASN A 278 -12.61 14.88 -17.04
C ASN A 278 -13.66 15.92 -16.62
N ASN A 279 -14.10 15.85 -15.36
CA ASN A 279 -15.00 16.82 -14.76
C ASN A 279 -14.43 17.28 -13.39
N ALA A 280 -13.13 17.61 -13.37
CA ALA A 280 -12.43 18.06 -12.19
C ALA A 280 -13.10 19.25 -11.48
N SER A 281 -12.83 19.34 -10.19
CA SER A 281 -13.40 20.35 -9.32
C SER A 281 -12.35 20.78 -8.32
N ARG A 282 -12.20 22.10 -8.14
CA ARG A 282 -11.33 22.66 -7.10
C ARG A 282 -11.80 22.29 -5.68
N LYS A 283 -13.00 21.75 -5.53
CA LYS A 283 -13.56 21.34 -4.24
C LYS A 283 -13.22 19.90 -3.86
N LEU A 284 -12.68 19.13 -4.79
CA LEU A 284 -12.42 17.71 -4.63
C LEU A 284 -10.94 17.42 -4.78
N ASP A 285 -10.43 16.62 -3.85
CA ASP A 285 -9.09 16.08 -3.92
C ASP A 285 -9.12 14.82 -4.79
N VAL A 286 -8.01 14.53 -5.47
CA VAL A 286 -7.84 13.34 -6.31
C VAL A 286 -6.66 12.54 -5.79
N LEU A 287 -6.85 11.23 -5.63
CA LEU A 287 -5.76 10.29 -5.42
C LEU A 287 -5.28 9.78 -6.79
N LEU A 288 -3.98 9.86 -7.03
CA LEU A 288 -3.33 9.30 -8.20
C LEU A 288 -2.45 8.12 -7.77
N TYR A 289 -2.43 7.07 -8.57
CA TYR A 289 -1.50 5.95 -8.49
C TYR A 289 -0.64 5.94 -9.76
N ASP A 290 0.66 6.15 -9.61
CA ASP A 290 1.60 6.17 -10.74
C ASP A 290 2.09 4.77 -11.16
N VAL A 291 2.86 4.70 -12.25
CA VAL A 291 3.48 3.46 -12.74
C VAL A 291 4.53 2.86 -11.80
N ASP A 292 5.12 3.68 -10.92
CA ASP A 292 6.14 3.27 -9.95
C ASP A 292 5.52 2.75 -8.64
N GLY A 293 4.20 2.90 -8.50
CA GLY A 293 3.41 2.45 -7.37
C GLY A 293 3.23 3.46 -6.25
N ASN A 294 3.46 4.75 -6.50
CA ASN A 294 3.30 5.78 -5.50
C ASN A 294 1.91 6.41 -5.52
N LEU A 295 1.43 6.73 -4.32
CA LEU A 295 0.22 7.49 -4.06
C LEU A 295 0.55 8.98 -4.02
N HIS A 296 -0.14 9.74 -4.87
CA HIS A 296 -0.09 11.20 -4.89
C HIS A 296 -1.47 11.78 -4.62
N THR A 297 -1.55 12.79 -3.77
CA THR A 297 -2.77 13.57 -3.56
C THR A 297 -2.66 14.88 -4.33
N VAL A 298 -3.70 15.23 -5.07
CA VAL A 298 -3.79 16.50 -5.77
C VAL A 298 -5.04 17.23 -5.32
N LYS A 299 -4.85 18.44 -4.81
CA LYS A 299 -5.89 19.38 -4.41
C LYS A 299 -6.08 20.44 -5.49
N ASP A 300 -7.17 21.21 -5.39
CA ASP A 300 -7.44 22.35 -6.29
C ASP A 300 -7.31 21.99 -7.78
N VAL A 301 -7.86 20.82 -8.17
CA VAL A 301 -7.70 20.32 -9.53
C VAL A 301 -8.45 21.22 -10.52
N GLU A 302 -7.72 22.12 -11.17
CA GLU A 302 -8.18 22.83 -12.36
C GLU A 302 -7.96 21.97 -13.61
N LEU A 303 -9.03 21.89 -14.37
CA LEU A 303 -9.30 20.94 -15.45
C LEU A 303 -8.61 21.34 -16.78
N GLU A 304 -7.43 21.92 -16.71
CA GLU A 304 -6.62 22.36 -17.86
C GLU A 304 -5.13 21.98 -17.68
N SER A 305 -4.86 20.83 -17.08
CA SER A 305 -3.49 20.34 -16.81
C SER A 305 -3.16 19.11 -17.64
N SER A 306 -2.85 19.32 -18.92
CA SER A 306 -2.09 18.36 -19.74
C SER A 306 -0.84 17.81 -19.02
N GLY A 307 -0.33 18.54 -18.02
CA GLY A 307 0.81 18.14 -17.21
C GLY A 307 0.58 17.11 -16.10
N ILE A 308 -0.63 16.79 -15.62
CA ILE A 308 -0.76 15.80 -14.51
C ILE A 308 -0.45 14.38 -14.98
N LEU A 309 -0.98 14.01 -16.14
CA LEU A 309 -0.68 12.71 -16.76
C LEU A 309 0.80 12.62 -17.15
N GLU A 310 1.37 13.70 -17.68
CA GLU A 310 2.77 13.77 -18.10
C GLU A 310 3.76 13.84 -16.93
N LYS A 311 3.41 14.53 -15.83
CA LYS A 311 4.30 14.75 -14.67
C LYS A 311 4.48 13.50 -13.83
N TYR A 312 3.41 12.72 -13.65
CA TYR A 312 3.40 11.61 -12.71
C TYR A 312 3.24 10.24 -13.38
N ASP A 313 2.97 10.18 -14.67
CA ASP A 313 2.79 8.92 -15.39
C ASP A 313 1.75 7.98 -14.73
N ILE A 314 0.50 8.43 -14.72
CA ILE A 314 -0.56 7.89 -13.86
C ILE A 314 -1.26 6.66 -14.45
N LEU A 315 -1.40 5.60 -13.65
CA LEU A 315 -2.21 4.41 -13.96
C LEU A 315 -3.68 4.59 -13.57
N TYR A 316 -3.94 5.06 -12.35
CA TYR A 316 -5.29 5.20 -11.80
C TYR A 316 -5.51 6.54 -11.13
N ALA A 317 -6.73 7.08 -11.26
CA ALA A 317 -7.17 8.23 -10.48
C ALA A 317 -8.53 7.95 -9.83
N PHE A 318 -8.62 8.29 -8.54
CA PHE A 318 -9.82 8.17 -7.72
C PHE A 318 -10.24 9.55 -7.23
N THR A 319 -11.52 9.89 -7.37
CA THR A 319 -12.06 11.16 -6.88
C THR A 319 -13.16 10.93 -5.85
N PHE A 320 -12.79 11.05 -4.59
CA PHE A 320 -13.70 11.08 -3.45
C PHE A 320 -13.16 12.03 -2.37
N GLY A 321 -12.08 11.61 -1.69
CA GLY A 321 -11.31 12.41 -0.75
C GLY A 321 -11.99 12.64 0.59
N PRO A 322 -11.38 13.49 1.44
CA PRO A 322 -10.18 14.29 1.17
C PRO A 322 -8.87 13.49 1.22
N ALA A 323 -7.78 14.15 0.82
CA ALA A 323 -6.43 13.79 1.25
C ALA A 323 -6.35 13.86 2.78
N LEU A 324 -5.85 12.80 3.40
CA LEU A 324 -5.80 12.62 4.85
C LEU A 324 -4.41 12.93 5.41
N VAL A 325 -3.37 12.43 4.75
CA VAL A 325 -1.97 12.57 5.16
C VAL A 325 -1.14 12.92 3.95
N GLU A 326 -0.25 13.89 4.11
CA GLU A 326 0.72 14.34 3.10
C GLU A 326 2.07 14.55 3.77
N GLU A 327 3.14 14.07 3.12
CA GLU A 327 4.51 14.18 3.63
C GLU A 327 4.66 13.64 5.08
N GLY A 328 3.94 12.56 5.40
CA GLY A 328 3.98 11.95 6.72
C GLY A 328 3.18 12.68 7.80
N LYS A 329 2.41 13.72 7.45
CA LYS A 329 1.65 14.53 8.40
C LYS A 329 0.17 14.60 8.05
N ALA A 330 -0.69 14.57 9.06
CA ALA A 330 -2.12 14.76 8.84
C ALA A 330 -2.39 16.12 8.18
N CYS A 331 -3.25 16.14 7.17
CA CYS A 331 -3.67 17.35 6.48
C CYS A 331 -4.29 18.36 7.44
N ASP A 332 -4.20 19.65 7.08
CA ASP A 332 -4.76 20.74 7.87
C ASP A 332 -6.21 20.49 8.28
N ARG A 333 -6.50 20.65 9.58
CA ARG A 333 -7.85 20.49 10.12
C ARG A 333 -8.88 21.33 9.37
N LYS A 334 -8.52 22.54 8.93
CA LYS A 334 -9.41 23.42 8.16
C LYS A 334 -9.75 22.83 6.79
N HIS A 335 -8.79 22.21 6.11
CA HIS A 335 -9.02 21.51 4.84
C HIS A 335 -10.00 20.35 5.07
N LEU A 336 -9.69 19.48 6.03
CA LEU A 336 -10.47 18.30 6.36
C LEU A 336 -11.92 18.62 6.78
N GLN A 337 -12.12 19.64 7.62
CA GLN A 337 -13.45 19.99 8.14
C GLN A 337 -14.33 20.77 7.16
N ASN A 338 -13.73 21.48 6.19
CA ASN A 338 -14.47 22.24 5.18
C ASN A 338 -14.54 21.52 3.83
N TYR A 339 -14.08 20.27 3.77
CA TYR A 339 -14.12 19.48 2.55
C TYR A 339 -15.55 19.30 2.06
N SER A 340 -15.76 19.47 0.76
CA SER A 340 -17.11 19.64 0.19
C SER A 340 -17.85 18.32 -0.05
N MET A 341 -17.17 17.18 0.09
CA MET A 341 -17.74 15.86 -0.21
C MET A 341 -17.75 14.95 1.02
N GLY A 342 -18.89 14.30 1.22
CA GLY A 342 -19.10 13.37 2.33
C GLY A 342 -19.44 14.05 3.65
N GLU A 343 -19.84 13.25 4.63
CA GLU A 343 -20.18 13.68 5.98
C GLU A 343 -18.90 13.89 6.80
N VAL A 344 -18.16 14.97 6.60
CA VAL A 344 -16.79 15.12 7.14
C VAL A 344 -16.70 15.35 8.65
N THR A 345 -17.65 16.08 9.24
CA THR A 345 -17.68 16.38 10.68
C THR A 345 -18.37 15.31 11.51
N SER A 346 -19.20 14.48 10.89
CA SER A 346 -19.96 13.44 11.57
C SER A 346 -19.09 12.20 11.84
N VAL A 347 -19.43 11.46 12.88
CA VAL A 347 -18.85 10.13 13.14
C VAL A 347 -19.51 9.14 12.20
N GLU A 348 -18.72 8.51 11.32
CA GLU A 348 -19.26 7.65 10.26
C GLU A 348 -18.38 6.44 9.98
N PRO A 349 -18.93 5.37 9.36
CA PRO A 349 -18.09 4.37 8.73
C PRO A 349 -17.22 5.03 7.65
N ARG A 350 -15.97 4.62 7.54
CA ARG A 350 -14.98 5.21 6.61
C ARG A 350 -14.22 4.12 5.88
N ALA A 351 -13.65 4.49 4.74
CA ALA A 351 -12.66 3.70 4.02
C ALA A 351 -11.47 4.61 3.70
N ALA A 352 -10.26 4.09 3.79
CA ALA A 352 -9.04 4.83 3.46
C ALA A 352 -7.95 3.88 2.95
N ILE A 353 -7.09 4.44 2.10
CA ILE A 353 -5.83 3.82 1.69
C ILE A 353 -4.68 4.74 2.09
N GLY A 354 -3.57 4.15 2.51
CA GLY A 354 -2.32 4.86 2.74
C GLY A 354 -1.12 4.11 2.18
N GLN A 355 -0.06 4.84 1.90
CA GLN A 355 1.25 4.31 1.56
C GLN A 355 2.19 4.64 2.71
N ILE A 356 2.98 3.65 3.13
CA ILE A 356 3.93 3.75 4.24
C ILE A 356 5.37 3.71 3.71
N GLY A 357 5.59 2.95 2.65
CA GLY A 357 6.89 2.82 2.00
C GLY A 357 6.78 2.45 0.53
N GLU A 358 7.91 2.13 -0.08
CA GLU A 358 7.97 1.66 -1.46
C GLU A 358 7.14 0.38 -1.61
N ARG A 359 6.07 0.43 -2.43
CA ARG A 359 5.14 -0.69 -2.66
C ARG A 359 4.59 -1.33 -1.38
N HIS A 360 4.44 -0.51 -0.33
CA HIS A 360 3.97 -0.90 0.98
C HIS A 360 2.80 -0.02 1.39
N TYR A 361 1.62 -0.62 1.51
CA TYR A 361 0.35 0.07 1.68
C TYR A 361 -0.41 -0.43 2.90
N ILE A 362 -1.31 0.41 3.39
CA ILE A 362 -2.35 0.00 4.32
C ILE A 362 -3.74 0.34 3.76
N LEU A 363 -4.67 -0.60 3.94
CA LEU A 363 -6.09 -0.39 3.75
C LEU A 363 -6.76 -0.33 5.12
N CYS A 364 -7.71 0.58 5.26
CA CYS A 364 -8.44 0.80 6.49
C CYS A 364 -9.93 0.91 6.19
N THR A 365 -10.76 0.11 6.86
CA THR A 365 -12.20 0.37 6.96
C THR A 365 -12.62 0.52 8.41
N VAL A 366 -13.41 1.56 8.68
CA VAL A 366 -13.95 1.86 10.00
C VAL A 366 -15.39 1.39 10.03
N ASP A 367 -15.70 0.50 10.95
CA ASP A 367 -17.08 0.07 11.16
C ASP A 367 -17.86 1.18 11.88
N GLY A 368 -19.13 1.34 11.50
CA GLY A 368 -19.98 2.38 12.06
C GLY A 368 -21.43 2.16 11.66
N ARG A 369 -22.37 2.83 12.31
CA ARG A 369 -23.81 2.61 12.09
C ARG A 369 -24.20 1.12 12.13
N THR A 370 -23.41 0.30 12.81
CA THR A 370 -23.79 -1.06 13.17
C THR A 370 -24.99 -0.90 14.10
N GLN A 371 -26.07 -1.62 13.84
CA GLN A 371 -27.29 -1.49 14.62
C GLN A 371 -26.92 -1.56 16.11
N ARG A 372 -27.48 -0.67 16.93
CA ARG A 372 -27.58 -0.95 18.37
C ARG A 372 -28.44 -2.19 18.50
N ILE A 373 -27.80 -3.36 18.44
CA ILE A 373 -28.43 -4.58 18.89
C ILE A 373 -28.22 -4.56 20.39
N ASN A 374 -29.24 -4.10 21.13
CA ASN A 374 -29.31 -4.38 22.55
C ASN A 374 -29.55 -5.88 22.66
N PHE A 375 -28.48 -6.66 22.76
CA PHE A 375 -28.61 -8.07 23.04
C PHE A 375 -29.09 -8.24 24.48
N THR A 376 -30.10 -9.06 24.69
CA THR A 376 -30.38 -9.61 26.02
C THR A 376 -29.24 -10.54 26.43
N GLN A 377 -29.04 -10.74 27.74
CA GLN A 377 -28.02 -11.70 28.23
C GLN A 377 -28.18 -13.09 27.59
N GLU A 378 -29.43 -13.55 27.43
CA GLU A 378 -29.72 -14.84 26.77
C GLU A 378 -29.31 -14.90 25.28
N GLU A 379 -29.38 -13.78 24.56
CA GLU A 379 -28.94 -13.72 23.15
C GLU A 379 -27.41 -13.67 23.05
N MET A 380 -26.75 -12.96 23.96
CA MET A 380 -25.28 -12.94 24.04
C MET A 380 -24.75 -14.35 24.31
N ASP A 381 -25.35 -15.04 25.28
CA ASP A 381 -24.96 -16.40 25.66
C ASP A 381 -25.14 -17.39 24.48
N LYS A 382 -26.21 -17.25 23.68
CA LYS A 382 -26.43 -18.07 22.47
C LYS A 382 -25.40 -17.80 21.38
N ILE A 383 -25.10 -16.53 21.11
CA ILE A 383 -24.12 -16.13 20.08
C ILE A 383 -22.72 -16.62 20.45
N LEU A 384 -22.32 -16.45 21.72
CA LEU A 384 -21.03 -16.92 22.22
C LEU A 384 -20.91 -18.45 22.15
N ALA A 385 -22.01 -19.19 22.35
CA ALA A 385 -22.02 -20.65 22.27
C ALA A 385 -21.83 -21.20 20.84
N GLU A 386 -22.12 -20.42 19.80
CA GLU A 386 -21.96 -20.81 18.40
C GLU A 386 -20.55 -20.52 17.84
N ILE A 387 -19.78 -19.68 18.52
CA ILE A 387 -18.42 -19.30 18.11
C ILE A 387 -17.43 -20.35 18.62
N THR A 388 -16.81 -21.08 17.69
CA THR A 388 -15.79 -22.11 17.99
C THR A 388 -14.36 -21.59 17.90
N ASP A 389 -14.15 -20.44 17.24
CA ASP A 389 -12.85 -19.78 17.12
C ASP A 389 -12.54 -18.97 18.40
N PRO A 390 -11.46 -19.31 19.14
CA PRO A 390 -11.12 -18.65 20.40
C PRO A 390 -10.82 -17.15 20.26
N VAL A 391 -10.30 -16.72 19.11
CA VAL A 391 -10.00 -15.30 18.86
C VAL A 391 -11.29 -14.52 18.59
N LEU A 392 -12.20 -15.11 17.82
CA LEU A 392 -13.51 -14.51 17.53
C LEU A 392 -14.40 -14.47 18.79
N TYR A 393 -14.24 -15.45 19.69
CA TYR A 393 -14.95 -15.52 20.97
C TYR A 393 -14.59 -14.34 21.88
N GLU A 394 -13.29 -14.12 22.12
CA GLU A 394 -12.81 -13.01 22.97
C GLU A 394 -13.18 -11.64 22.37
N GLN A 395 -13.06 -11.50 21.04
CA GLN A 395 -13.49 -10.27 20.36
C GLN A 395 -14.98 -9.97 20.55
N LYS A 396 -15.83 -11.01 20.56
CA LYS A 396 -17.27 -10.82 20.79
C LYS A 396 -17.61 -10.56 22.25
N LEU A 397 -16.84 -11.12 23.18
CA LEU A 397 -17.02 -10.90 24.61
C LEU A 397 -16.72 -9.45 24.98
N GLU A 398 -15.62 -8.88 24.50
CA GLU A 398 -15.26 -7.46 24.71
C GLU A 398 -16.34 -6.50 24.16
N GLU A 399 -17.00 -6.87 23.05
CA GLU A 399 -18.08 -6.07 22.46
C GLU A 399 -19.34 -6.04 23.34
N PHE A 400 -19.58 -7.09 24.13
CA PHE A 400 -20.72 -7.20 25.04
C PHE A 400 -20.50 -6.54 26.41
N GLU A 401 -19.27 -6.48 26.91
CA GLU A 401 -18.93 -5.92 28.23
C GLU A 401 -18.93 -4.38 28.30
N HIS A 402 -19.12 -3.69 27.17
CA HIS A 402 -19.12 -2.22 27.11
C HIS A 402 -20.47 -1.60 26.65
N PRO A 403 -21.59 -1.82 27.37
CA PRO A 403 -22.89 -1.25 27.02
C PRO A 403 -22.96 0.23 27.43
N GLY A 404 -22.42 1.13 26.60
CA GLY A 404 -22.51 2.58 26.83
C GLY A 404 -21.57 3.47 26.03
N PHE A 405 -20.59 2.92 25.30
CA PHE A 405 -19.63 3.73 24.54
C PHE A 405 -20.17 4.01 23.13
N GLN A 406 -20.26 5.28 22.72
CA GLN A 406 -20.38 5.65 21.29
C GLN A 406 -19.14 6.48 20.98
N PRO A 407 -18.38 6.07 19.94
CA PRO A 407 -18.80 6.39 18.58
C PRO A 407 -18.73 5.18 17.63
N SER A 408 -19.84 4.85 16.96
CA SER A 408 -19.80 3.93 15.81
C SER A 408 -19.28 4.67 14.56
N GLY A 409 -17.97 4.64 14.34
CA GLY A 409 -17.30 5.30 13.20
C GLY A 409 -16.24 6.32 13.61
N LEU A 410 -15.72 7.07 12.66
CA LEU A 410 -14.79 8.17 12.88
C LEU A 410 -15.20 9.43 12.10
N THR A 411 -14.88 10.60 12.64
CA THR A 411 -14.83 11.84 11.85
C THR A 411 -13.64 11.79 10.88
N ILE A 412 -13.65 12.62 9.84
CA ILE A 412 -12.56 12.59 8.86
C ILE A 412 -11.21 13.01 9.48
N VAL A 413 -11.23 13.90 10.48
CA VAL A 413 -10.01 14.34 11.19
C VAL A 413 -9.45 13.21 12.06
N GLN A 414 -10.32 12.46 12.73
CA GLN A 414 -9.88 11.30 13.51
C GLN A 414 -9.28 10.22 12.61
N LEU A 415 -9.87 10.00 11.43
CA LEU A 415 -9.30 9.09 10.43
C LEU A 415 -7.93 9.56 9.94
N ALA A 416 -7.77 10.86 9.67
CA ALA A 416 -6.47 11.42 9.26
C ALA A 416 -5.39 11.20 10.32
N ASN A 417 -5.68 11.55 11.58
CA ASN A 417 -4.75 11.33 12.70
C ASN A 417 -4.43 9.85 12.91
N PHE A 418 -5.42 8.97 12.71
CA PHE A 418 -5.20 7.53 12.79
C PHE A 418 -4.25 7.06 11.69
N MET A 419 -4.47 7.46 10.43
CA MET A 419 -3.60 7.08 9.31
C MET A 419 -2.18 7.64 9.48
N GLU A 420 -2.03 8.86 9.99
CA GLU A 420 -0.74 9.45 10.37
C GLU A 420 -0.05 8.61 11.45
N SER A 421 -0.77 8.19 12.49
CA SER A 421 -0.22 7.34 13.56
C SER A 421 0.27 5.97 13.09
N LYS A 422 -0.19 5.52 11.92
CA LYS A 422 0.30 4.30 11.27
C LYS A 422 1.51 4.52 10.36
N GLY A 423 2.06 5.74 10.34
CA GLY A 423 3.27 6.05 9.59
C GLY A 423 3.05 6.24 8.09
N CYS A 424 1.81 6.51 7.65
CA CYS A 424 1.57 6.83 6.24
C CYS A 424 2.37 8.05 5.81
N SER A 425 3.10 7.96 4.71
CA SER A 425 3.64 9.13 4.01
C SER A 425 2.56 9.88 3.25
N THR A 426 1.62 9.13 2.65
CA THR A 426 0.44 9.63 1.94
C THR A 426 -0.77 8.80 2.34
N ALA A 427 -1.91 9.43 2.63
CA ALA A 427 -3.17 8.71 2.84
C ALA A 427 -4.36 9.49 2.28
N TYR A 428 -5.40 8.77 1.87
CA TYR A 428 -6.57 9.32 1.20
C TYR A 428 -7.84 8.57 1.57
N ALA A 429 -8.94 9.32 1.75
CA ALA A 429 -10.24 8.75 2.05
C ALA A 429 -10.98 8.29 0.78
N MET A 430 -11.52 7.07 0.84
CA MET A 430 -12.39 6.47 -0.17
C MET A 430 -13.86 6.60 0.23
N ASP A 431 -14.79 6.21 -0.66
CA ASP A 431 -16.22 6.30 -0.35
C ASP A 431 -16.56 5.44 0.87
N GLY A 432 -17.17 6.10 1.86
CA GLY A 432 -17.43 5.54 3.18
C GLY A 432 -18.90 5.20 3.43
N GLY A 433 -19.31 5.19 4.70
CA GLY A 433 -20.68 4.83 5.05
C GLY A 433 -20.98 3.36 4.72
N GLN A 434 -22.11 3.10 4.05
CA GLN A 434 -22.51 1.72 3.73
C GLN A 434 -21.65 1.09 2.62
N THR A 435 -20.93 1.87 1.81
CA THR A 435 -20.06 1.31 0.77
C THR A 435 -18.75 0.78 1.35
N ALA A 436 -18.30 1.30 2.51
CA ALA A 436 -17.06 0.90 3.19
C ALA A 436 -17.00 -0.61 3.45
N THR A 437 -16.33 -1.31 2.54
CA THR A 437 -16.26 -2.78 2.55
C THR A 437 -14.84 -3.20 2.21
N MET A 438 -14.26 -4.05 3.05
CA MET A 438 -12.99 -4.75 2.82
C MET A 438 -13.27 -6.23 2.56
N ILE A 439 -12.52 -6.84 1.65
CA ILE A 439 -12.70 -8.20 1.17
C ILE A 439 -11.35 -8.91 1.22
N PHE A 440 -11.28 -10.01 1.94
CA PHE A 440 -10.11 -10.87 2.03
C PHE A 440 -10.53 -12.32 1.78
N ASN A 441 -9.77 -13.05 0.95
CA ASN A 441 -10.08 -14.42 0.56
C ASN A 441 -11.55 -14.62 0.13
N ASP A 442 -12.03 -13.82 -0.83
CA ASP A 442 -13.39 -13.89 -1.37
C ASP A 442 -14.53 -13.69 -0.36
N LYS A 443 -14.21 -13.22 0.85
CA LYS A 443 -15.14 -13.00 1.96
C LYS A 443 -15.05 -11.56 2.42
N GLN A 444 -16.19 -11.01 2.81
CA GLN A 444 -16.24 -9.73 3.48
C GLN A 444 -15.48 -9.82 4.81
N TYR A 445 -14.54 -8.90 5.03
CA TYR A 445 -13.70 -8.89 6.22
C TYR A 445 -14.27 -8.03 7.36
N ASN A 446 -14.80 -6.84 7.03
CA ASN A 446 -15.36 -5.90 8.01
C ASN A 446 -16.88 -6.07 8.21
N THR A 447 -17.49 -5.22 9.05
CA THR A 447 -18.94 -5.19 9.27
C THR A 447 -19.57 -3.93 8.65
N PRO A 448 -20.12 -4.00 7.44
CA PRO A 448 -20.78 -2.87 6.79
C PRO A 448 -21.94 -2.33 7.60
N ALA A 449 -22.17 -1.03 7.46
CA ALA A 449 -23.34 -0.37 8.04
C ALA A 449 -24.64 -1.11 7.66
N TYR A 450 -25.53 -1.26 8.63
CA TYR A 450 -26.82 -1.96 8.49
C TYR A 450 -26.74 -3.46 8.14
N GLY A 451 -25.57 -4.10 8.28
CA GLY A 451 -25.42 -5.56 8.19
C GLY A 451 -25.41 -6.13 6.77
N GLY A 452 -25.30 -5.29 5.74
CA GLY A 452 -25.30 -5.74 4.35
C GLY A 452 -24.44 -4.87 3.43
N GLN A 453 -23.81 -5.51 2.44
CA GLN A 453 -23.01 -4.81 1.44
C GLN A 453 -23.90 -3.98 0.52
N ARG A 454 -23.56 -2.70 0.37
CA ARG A 454 -24.11 -1.90 -0.72
C ARG A 454 -23.48 -2.33 -2.04
N THR A 455 -24.27 -2.36 -3.11
CA THR A 455 -23.72 -2.55 -4.45
C THR A 455 -22.98 -1.28 -4.89
N VAL A 456 -21.77 -1.45 -5.39
CA VAL A 456 -20.85 -0.38 -5.81
C VAL A 456 -20.57 -0.45 -7.31
N SER A 457 -20.03 0.64 -7.85
CA SER A 457 -19.55 0.71 -9.24
C SER A 457 -18.16 0.14 -9.42
N ASP A 458 -17.35 0.13 -8.36
CA ASP A 458 -15.93 -0.22 -8.46
C ASP A 458 -15.27 -0.49 -7.11
N ILE A 459 -14.15 -1.21 -7.20
CA ILE A 459 -13.24 -1.53 -6.10
C ILE A 459 -11.81 -1.18 -6.49
N LEU A 460 -10.95 -1.00 -5.48
CA LEU A 460 -9.51 -1.15 -5.61
C LEU A 460 -9.12 -2.50 -5.01
N TYR A 461 -8.07 -3.13 -5.52
CA TYR A 461 -7.63 -4.42 -5.04
C TYR A 461 -6.15 -4.65 -5.30
N PHE A 462 -5.60 -5.63 -4.57
CA PHE A 462 -4.27 -6.17 -4.80
C PHE A 462 -4.37 -7.65 -5.22
N SER A 463 -3.45 -8.07 -6.08
CA SER A 463 -3.46 -9.41 -6.67
C SER A 463 -2.08 -10.04 -6.70
N THR A 464 -2.06 -11.36 -6.73
CA THR A 464 -0.86 -12.14 -7.02
C THR A 464 -0.42 -11.89 -8.47
N ALA A 465 0.89 -11.98 -8.72
CA ALA A 465 1.45 -11.99 -10.06
C ALA A 465 2.20 -13.31 -10.32
N LEU A 466 2.12 -13.79 -11.55
CA LEU A 466 2.94 -14.92 -12.01
C LEU A 466 4.10 -14.35 -12.84
N PRO A 467 5.27 -15.01 -12.85
CA PRO A 467 6.37 -14.59 -13.71
C PRO A 467 5.93 -14.64 -15.18
N GLU A 468 6.39 -13.70 -16.00
CA GLU A 468 6.27 -13.83 -17.46
C GLU A 468 6.99 -15.12 -17.90
N GLU A 469 6.25 -16.05 -18.55
CA GLU A 469 6.80 -17.31 -19.07
C GLU A 469 7.79 -17.12 -20.23
#